data_AF-A0A6V7I813-F1
#
_entry.id   AF-A0A6V7I813-F1
#
_cell.length_a   1.000
_cell.length_b   1.000
_cell.length_c   1.000
_cell.angle_alpha   90.00
_cell.angle_beta   90.00
_cell.angle_gamma   90.00
#
_symmetry.space_group_name_H-M   'P 1'
#
loop_
_entity.id
_entity.type
_entity.pdbx_description
1 polymer ?
#
loop_
_entity_poly.entity_id
_entity_poly.type
_entity_poly.pdbx_seq_one_letter_code
_entity_poly.pdbx_strand_id
1 'polypeptide(L)' 'TNFNSSDNSRAVMVWIHGGAFISGDANSSYYGPDLLIENDVVLVYISYRIGAL' A
#
# COMPACT_ATOMS: atom_id res chain seq x y z
N THR A 1 -13.45 15.44 -21.14
CA THR A 1 -12.06 15.20 -21.60
C THR A 1 -11.94 13.73 -21.93
N ASN A 2 -11.49 13.38 -23.13
CA ASN A 2 -11.38 11.98 -23.57
C ASN A 2 -10.23 11.29 -22.83
N PHE A 3 -10.56 10.30 -21.98
CA PHE A 3 -9.56 9.40 -21.42
C PHE A 3 -9.25 8.33 -22.47
N ASN A 4 -8.19 8.55 -23.24
CA ASN A 4 -7.71 7.58 -24.20
C ASN A 4 -7.11 6.40 -23.41
N SER A 5 -7.80 5.25 -23.41
CA SER A 5 -7.47 4.04 -22.63
C SER A 5 -6.36 3.22 -23.31
N SER A 6 -5.20 3.82 -23.55
CA SER A 6 -3.98 3.03 -23.71
C SER A 6 -3.58 2.57 -22.30
N ASP A 7 -4.23 1.52 -21.82
CA ASP A 7 -4.19 1.05 -20.43
C ASP A 7 -2.80 0.52 -20.05
N ASN A 8 -1.87 1.44 -19.77
CA ASN A 8 -0.72 1.20 -18.90
C ASN A 8 -1.17 1.24 -17.42
N SER A 9 -2.25 0.51 -17.11
CA SER A 9 -2.74 0.38 -15.75
C SER A 9 -1.82 -0.57 -15.00
N ARG A 10 -1.06 -0.04 -14.05
CA ARG A 10 -0.17 -0.83 -13.20
C ARG A 10 -0.99 -1.58 -12.15
N ALA A 11 -0.56 -2.79 -11.81
CA ALA A 11 -1.18 -3.55 -10.73
C ALA A 11 -1.03 -2.78 -9.40
N VAL A 12 -2.12 -2.66 -8.65
CA VAL A 12 -2.14 -1.96 -7.36
C VAL A 12 -2.12 -2.99 -6.25
N MET A 13 -1.08 -2.93 -5.41
CA MET A 13 -0.93 -3.76 -4.23
C MET A 13 -1.25 -2.91 -2.99
N VAL A 14 -2.32 -3.28 -2.29
CA VAL A 14 -2.73 -2.63 -1.04
C VAL A 14 -2.26 -3.48 0.12
N TRP A 15 -1.45 -2.91 1.00
CA TRP A 15 -0.89 -3.58 2.15
C TRP A 15 -1.49 -3.05 3.45
N ILE A 16 -1.95 -3.98 4.29
CA ILE A 16 -2.59 -3.72 5.57
C ILE A 16 -1.65 -4.22 6.66
N HIS A 17 -1.20 -3.33 7.54
CA HIS A 17 -0.29 -3.73 8.61
C HIS A 17 -0.97 -4.67 9.60
N GLY A 18 -0.19 -5.64 10.08
CA GLY A 18 -0.59 -6.51 11.19
C GLY A 18 -0.56 -5.78 12.54
N GLY A 19 -0.43 -6.56 13.63
CA GLY A 19 -0.38 -6.05 15.01
C GLY A 19 -1.66 -6.29 15.81
N ALA A 20 -2.41 -7.34 15.46
CA ALA A 20 -3.57 -7.84 16.21
C ALA A 20 -4.62 -6.76 16.53
N PHE A 21 -4.76 -5.75 15.65
CA PHE A 21 -5.63 -4.59 15.82
C PHE A 21 -5.33 -3.71 17.04
N ILE A 22 -4.18 -3.89 17.70
CA ILE A 22 -3.77 -3.14 18.90
C ILE A 22 -2.45 -2.38 18.71
N SER A 23 -1.70 -2.70 17.66
CA SER A 23 -0.42 -2.07 17.32
C SER A 23 -0.19 -2.09 15.81
N GLY A 24 0.79 -1.32 15.35
CA GLY A 24 1.22 -1.26 13.96
C GLY A 24 1.02 0.12 13.32
N ASP A 25 1.78 0.36 12.26
CA ASP A 25 1.76 1.58 11.46
C ASP A 25 2.06 1.26 9.98
N ALA A 26 1.90 2.28 9.12
CA ALA A 26 2.18 2.22 7.68
C ALA A 26 3.55 2.81 7.34
N ASN A 27 4.52 2.76 8.26
CA ASN A 27 5.77 3.47 8.09
C ASN A 27 6.74 2.72 7.15
N SER A 28 7.19 3.40 6.11
CA SER A 28 8.15 2.88 5.12
C SER A 28 9.52 2.54 5.71
N SER A 29 9.87 3.04 6.90
CA SER A 29 11.09 2.61 7.60
C SER A 29 11.03 1.16 8.07
N TYR A 30 9.83 0.63 8.35
CA TYR A 30 9.64 -0.78 8.70
C TYR A 30 9.25 -1.62 7.49
N TYR A 31 8.47 -1.03 6.58
CA TYR A 31 7.93 -1.70 5.40
C TYR A 31 8.41 -0.98 4.14
N GLY A 32 9.73 -1.01 3.91
CA GLY A 32 10.34 -0.36 2.75
C GLY A 32 9.76 -0.90 1.43
N PRO A 33 9.50 -0.02 0.44
CA PRO A 33 8.95 -0.45 -0.85
C PRO A 33 9.98 -1.12 -1.76
N ASP A 34 11.27 -1.10 -1.40
CA ASP A 34 12.40 -1.41 -2.27
C ASP A 34 12.31 -2.78 -2.96
N LEU A 35 11.83 -3.80 -2.25
CA LEU A 35 11.70 -5.17 -2.79
C LEU A 35 10.53 -5.32 -3.78
N LEU A 36 9.49 -4.51 -3.64
CA LEU A 36 8.24 -4.68 -4.40
C LEU A 36 8.14 -3.71 -5.57
N ILE A 37 8.77 -2.53 -5.48
CA ILE A 37 8.70 -1.48 -6.49
C ILE A 37 9.35 -1.87 -7.82
N GLU A 38 10.27 -2.85 -7.80
CA GLU A 38 10.92 -3.41 -9.00
C GLU A 38 9.93 -4.13 -9.94
N ASN A 39 8.74 -4.49 -9.45
CA ASN A 39 7.75 -5.29 -10.20
C ASN A 39 6.74 -4.45 -11.01
N ASP A 40 7.03 -3.17 -11.28
CA ASP A 40 6.12 -2.22 -11.98
C ASP A 40 4.71 -2.15 -11.35
N VAL A 41 4.65 -2.19 -10.03
CA VAL A 41 3.40 -2.11 -9.24
C VAL A 41 3.27 -0.77 -8.52
N VAL A 42 2.03 -0.39 -8.23
CA VAL A 42 1.72 0.71 -7.30
C VAL A 42 1.49 0.10 -5.92
N LEU A 43 2.36 0.42 -4.97
CA LEU A 43 2.27 -0.07 -3.60
C LEU A 43 1.59 0.98 -2.70
N VAL A 44 0.55 0.59 -1.99
CA VAL A 44 -0.25 1.45 -1.12
C VAL A 44 -0.23 0.90 0.30
N TYR A 45 0.36 1.66 1.22
CA TYR A 45 0.35 1.38 2.64
C TYR A 45 -0.80 2.15 3.31
N ILE A 46 -1.67 1.45 4.05
CA ILE A 46 -2.79 2.09 4.75
C ILE A 46 -2.62 2.01 6.27
N SER A 47 -2.89 3.12 6.95
CA SER A 47 -3.05 3.16 8.40
C SER A 47 -4.53 3.02 8.76
N TYR A 48 -4.84 2.24 9.78
CA TYR A 48 -6.20 2.12 10.33
C TYR A 48 -6.20 2.31 11.85
N ARG A 49 -7.37 2.61 12.43
CA ARG A 49 -7.51 2.74 13.89
C ARG A 49 -7.23 1.42 14.59
N ILE A 50 -6.49 1.49 15.69
CA ILE A 50 -6.11 0.35 16.51
C ILE A 50 -6.66 0.55 17.93
N GLY A 51 -6.96 -0.54 18.63
CA GLY A 51 -7.60 -0.50 19.95
C GLY A 51 -9.09 -0.17 19.88
N ALA A 52 -9.67 0.24 21.01
CA ALA A 52 -11.10 0.55 21.15
C ALA A 52 -11.53 1.89 20.50
N LEU A 53 -10.82 2.32 19.46
CA LEU A 53 -10.90 3.65 18.82
C LEU A 53 -11.88 3.71 17.65
#